data_AF-A0A936X384-F1
#
_entry.id   AF-A0A936X384-F1
#
_cell.length_a   1.000
_cell.length_b   1.000
_cell.length_c   1.000
_cell.angle_alpha   90.00
_cell.angle_beta   90.00
_cell.angle_gamma   90.00
#
_symmetry.space_group_name_H-M   'P 1'
#
loop_
_entity.id
_entity.type
_entity.pdbx_description
1 polymer ?
#
loop_
_entity_poly.entity_id
_entity_poly.type
_entity_poly.pdbx_seq_one_letter_code
_entity_poly.pdbx_strand_id
1 'polypeptide(L)'
;MMGDISLAIKNIGERQVYETDYWEKYIVPFLFKHYDSNFEKATRTNGAKMLAEFLPCYEASNIPIPFDINNLEKLNKKETNNILGLFAIYPRGLRVIQYHKYQAINAKLLLTLRI
;
A
#
# COMPACT_ATOMS: atom_id res chain seq x y z
N MET A 1 10.87 -14.95 25.78
CA MET A 1 11.74 -14.09 24.93
C MET A 1 11.95 -14.65 23.53
N MET A 2 12.59 -15.81 23.35
CA MET A 2 12.72 -16.42 22.00
C MET A 2 11.38 -16.91 21.42
N GLY A 3 10.50 -17.48 22.25
CA GLY A 3 9.13 -17.81 21.80
C GLY A 3 8.32 -16.58 21.36
N ASP A 4 8.49 -15.46 22.04
CA ASP A 4 7.76 -14.22 21.77
C ASP A 4 8.19 -13.56 20.46
N ILE A 5 9.50 -13.61 20.13
CA ILE A 5 10.00 -13.08 18.86
C ILE A 5 9.57 -13.98 17.69
N SER A 6 9.61 -15.30 17.85
CA SER A 6 9.11 -16.24 16.83
C SER A 6 7.61 -16.03 16.56
N LEU A 7 6.81 -15.82 17.60
CA LEU A 7 5.39 -15.49 17.44
C LEU A 7 5.19 -14.15 16.73
N ALA A 8 5.96 -13.12 17.08
CA ALA A 8 5.87 -11.81 16.43
C ALA A 8 6.24 -11.88 14.93
N ILE A 9 7.29 -12.64 14.57
CA ILE A 9 7.69 -12.87 13.18
C ILE A 9 6.59 -13.64 12.43
N LYS A 10 6.06 -14.70 13.03
CA LYS A 10 4.96 -15.48 12.44
C LYS A 10 3.75 -14.60 12.14
N ASN A 11 3.33 -13.76 13.09
CA ASN A 11 2.20 -12.85 12.90
C ASN A 11 2.43 -11.82 11.77
N ILE A 12 3.67 -11.35 11.59
CA ILE A 12 4.02 -10.49 10.46
C ILE A 12 3.88 -11.26 9.14
N GLY A 13 4.36 -12.49 9.08
CA GLY A 13 4.27 -13.35 7.89
C GLY A 13 2.82 -13.67 7.51
N GLU A 14 2.01 -14.11 8.47
CA GLU A 14 0.58 -14.38 8.24
C GLU A 14 -0.16 -13.13 7.73
N ARG A 15 0.15 -11.97 8.30
CA ARG A 15 -0.39 -10.70 7.80
C ARG A 15 0.03 -10.40 6.36
N GLN A 16 1.29 -10.61 6.00
CA GLN A 16 1.75 -10.38 4.62
C GLN A 16 0.96 -11.26 3.65
N VAL A 17 0.68 -12.51 4.01
CA VAL A 17 -0.18 -13.40 3.21
C VAL A 17 -1.58 -12.80 3.04
N TYR A 18 -2.23 -12.37 4.13
CA TYR A 18 -3.56 -11.75 4.03
C TYR A 18 -3.58 -10.46 3.20
N GLU A 19 -2.56 -9.62 3.31
CA GLU A 19 -2.46 -8.39 2.51
C GLU A 19 -2.26 -8.68 1.03
N THR A 20 -1.40 -9.65 0.70
CA THR A 20 -1.20 -10.11 -0.68
C THR A 20 -2.49 -10.70 -1.24
N ASP A 21 -3.18 -11.57 -0.48
CA ASP A 21 -4.46 -12.16 -0.88
C ASP A 21 -5.51 -11.09 -1.18
N TYR A 22 -5.65 -10.08 -0.31
CA TYR A 22 -6.59 -8.98 -0.53
C TYR A 22 -6.22 -8.17 -1.78
N TRP A 23 -4.94 -7.87 -1.94
CA TRP A 23 -4.42 -7.13 -3.09
C TRP A 23 -4.71 -7.86 -4.41
N GLU A 24 -4.40 -9.15 -4.48
CA GLU A 24 -4.62 -9.98 -5.67
C GLU A 24 -6.10 -10.20 -5.98
N LYS A 25 -6.95 -10.38 -4.95
CA LYS A 25 -8.38 -10.67 -5.15
C LYS A 25 -9.20 -9.44 -5.50
N TYR A 26 -8.87 -8.27 -4.95
CA TYR A 26 -9.73 -7.08 -5.03
C TYR A 26 -9.06 -5.90 -5.72
N ILE A 27 -7.80 -5.61 -5.42
CA ILE A 27 -7.15 -4.40 -5.93
C ILE A 27 -6.63 -4.58 -7.35
N VAL A 28 -5.91 -5.67 -7.63
CA VAL A 28 -5.38 -5.92 -8.98
C VAL A 28 -6.49 -5.99 -10.04
N PRO A 29 -7.60 -6.73 -9.85
CA PRO A 29 -8.68 -6.76 -10.83
C PRO A 29 -9.38 -5.41 -10.99
N PHE A 30 -9.49 -4.64 -9.91
CA PHE A 30 -10.03 -3.27 -9.96
C PHE A 30 -9.15 -2.35 -10.81
N LEU A 31 -7.83 -2.39 -10.59
CA LEU A 31 -6.87 -1.62 -11.36
C LEU A 31 -6.88 -2.05 -12.83
N PHE A 32 -6.89 -3.33 -13.16
CA PHE A 32 -6.97 -3.76 -14.56
C PHE A 32 -8.20 -3.20 -15.31
N LYS A 33 -9.31 -2.95 -14.62
CA LYS A 33 -10.53 -2.41 -15.23
C LYS A 33 -10.52 -0.89 -15.35
N HIS A 34 -9.97 -0.20 -14.36
CA HIS A 34 -10.18 1.24 -14.16
C HIS A 34 -8.91 2.09 -14.15
N TYR A 35 -7.74 1.46 -14.22
CA TYR A 35 -6.46 2.14 -14.11
C TYR A 35 -6.09 2.90 -15.38
N ASP A 36 -5.69 4.16 -15.21
CA ASP A 36 -5.18 5.01 -16.28
C ASP A 36 -3.68 4.83 -16.47
N SER A 37 -3.30 3.88 -17.32
CA SER A 37 -1.90 3.63 -17.66
C SER A 37 -1.26 4.79 -18.44
N ASN A 38 -2.06 5.60 -19.15
CA ASN A 38 -1.55 6.75 -19.89
C ASN A 38 -1.17 7.87 -18.92
N PHE A 39 -2.02 8.13 -17.93
CA PHE A 39 -1.71 9.07 -16.84
C PHE A 39 -0.47 8.63 -16.07
N GLU A 40 -0.36 7.34 -15.69
CA GLU A 40 0.85 6.85 -15.02
C GLU A 40 2.11 7.11 -15.86
N LYS A 41 2.07 6.78 -17.15
CA LYS A 41 3.21 6.98 -18.04
C LYS A 41 3.60 8.46 -18.15
N ALA A 42 2.62 9.35 -18.24
CA ALA A 42 2.85 10.79 -18.31
C ALA A 42 3.49 11.33 -17.02
N THR A 43 3.03 10.87 -15.85
CA THR A 43 3.62 11.27 -14.56
C THR A 43 5.03 10.72 -14.33
N ARG A 44 5.38 9.56 -14.90
CA ARG A 44 6.73 8.98 -14.83
C ARG A 44 7.74 9.56 -15.81
N THR A 45 7.29 10.04 -16.98
CA THR A 45 8.18 10.55 -18.04
C THR A 45 8.89 11.85 -17.62
N ASN A 46 8.35 12.57 -16.64
CA ASN A 46 8.99 13.73 -16.03
C ASN A 46 10.10 13.38 -15.01
N GLY A 47 10.61 12.14 -15.04
CA GLY A 47 11.74 11.69 -14.23
C GLY A 47 11.40 11.32 -12.78
N ALA A 48 10.14 11.44 -12.38
CA ALA A 48 9.67 11.07 -11.05
C ALA A 48 9.58 9.54 -10.91
N LYS A 49 10.17 9.00 -9.84
CA LYS A 49 10.02 7.58 -9.46
C LYS A 49 8.72 7.36 -8.70
N MET A 50 8.25 8.39 -7.99
CA MET A 50 7.01 8.39 -7.21
C MET A 50 6.13 9.59 -7.53
N LEU A 51 4.81 9.42 -7.42
CA LEU A 51 3.84 10.50 -7.63
C LEU A 51 4.09 11.71 -6.72
N ALA A 52 4.59 11.48 -5.50
CA ALA A 52 4.95 12.55 -4.56
C ALA A 52 6.11 13.42 -5.05
N GLU A 53 7.04 12.86 -5.82
CA GLU A 53 8.16 13.60 -6.44
C GLU A 53 7.69 14.37 -7.68
N PHE A 54 6.67 13.85 -8.37
CA PHE A 54 6.07 14.48 -9.53
C PHE A 54 5.23 15.72 -9.19
N LEU A 55 4.47 15.66 -8.09
CA LEU A 55 3.50 16.68 -7.67
C LEU A 55 4.08 18.11 -7.67
N PRO A 56 5.23 18.41 -7.03
CA PRO A 56 5.79 19.76 -7.02
C PRO A 56 6.13 20.28 -8.42
N CYS A 57 6.64 19.42 -9.30
CA CYS A 57 6.97 19.78 -10.68
C CYS A 57 5.71 20.04 -11.51
N TYR A 58 4.67 19.26 -11.28
CA TYR A 58 3.37 19.42 -11.94
C TYR A 58 2.69 20.72 -11.53
N GLU A 59 2.64 21.02 -10.22
CA GLU A 59 2.04 22.25 -9.68
C GLU A 59 2.78 23.52 -10.15
N ALA A 60 4.09 23.43 -10.38
CA ALA A 60 4.87 24.50 -10.99
C ALA A 60 4.71 24.60 -12.51
N SER A 61 4.12 23.60 -13.16
CA SER A 61 3.89 23.56 -14.60
C SER A 61 2.47 24.00 -14.96
N ASN A 62 2.32 24.70 -16.08
CA ASN A 62 1.00 24.99 -16.66
C ASN A 62 0.52 23.90 -17.64
N ILE A 63 1.09 22.70 -17.56
CA ILE A 63 0.79 21.61 -18.49
C ILE A 63 -0.29 20.73 -17.85
N PRO A 64 -1.53 20.73 -18.35
CA PRO A 64 -2.55 19.82 -17.86
C PRO A 64 -2.21 18.39 -18.28
N ILE A 65 -2.24 17.45 -17.33
CA ILE A 65 -2.22 16.02 -17.65
C ILE A 65 -3.64 15.49 -17.45
N PRO A 66 -4.33 15.07 -18.52
CA PRO A 66 -5.67 14.51 -18.41
C PRO A 66 -5.63 13.18 -17.66
N PHE A 67 -6.58 13.00 -16.75
CA PHE A 67 -6.83 11.75 -16.05
C PHE A 67 -8.21 11.24 -16.45
N ASP A 68 -8.31 9.94 -16.73
CA ASP A 68 -9.57 9.28 -17.04
C ASP A 68 -9.71 7.98 -16.24
N ILE A 69 -10.94 7.62 -15.89
CA ILE A 69 -11.24 6.33 -15.29
C ILE A 69 -11.68 5.39 -16.40
N ASN A 70 -10.81 4.44 -16.74
CA ASN A 70 -11.14 3.45 -17.76
C ASN A 70 -12.43 2.68 -17.41
N ASN A 71 -13.28 2.45 -18.41
CA ASN A 71 -14.58 1.78 -18.26
C ASN A 71 -15.47 2.38 -17.14
N LEU A 72 -15.56 3.71 -17.05
CA LEU A 72 -16.36 4.41 -16.04
C LEU A 72 -17.82 3.94 -16.01
N GLU A 73 -18.39 3.57 -17.15
CA GLU A 73 -19.75 3.04 -17.28
C GLU A 73 -19.97 1.71 -16.56
N LYS A 74 -18.89 0.95 -16.31
CA LYS A 74 -18.92 -0.32 -15.56
C LYS A 74 -18.55 -0.13 -14.09
N LEU A 75 -18.28 1.10 -13.65
CA LEU A 75 -17.85 1.38 -12.28
C LEU A 75 -19.04 1.27 -11.32
N ASN A 76 -19.04 0.24 -10.48
CA ASN A 76 -19.98 0.13 -9.37
C ASN A 76 -19.50 0.97 -8.19
N LYS A 77 -20.07 2.17 -8.01
CA LYS A 77 -19.69 3.11 -6.94
C LYS A 77 -19.69 2.50 -5.53
N LYS A 78 -20.66 1.63 -5.21
CA LYS A 78 -20.76 1.02 -3.88
C LYS A 78 -19.61 0.03 -3.65
N GLU A 79 -19.35 -0.82 -4.64
CA GLU A 79 -18.25 -1.78 -4.59
C GLU A 79 -16.89 -1.06 -4.54
N THR A 80 -16.67 -0.07 -5.40
CA THR A 80 -15.45 0.74 -5.44
C THR A 80 -15.18 1.40 -4.08
N ASN A 81 -16.20 2.02 -3.47
CA ASN A 81 -16.05 2.63 -2.15
C ASN A 81 -15.65 1.61 -1.08
N ASN A 82 -16.21 0.40 -1.13
CA ASN A 82 -15.86 -0.66 -0.18
C ASN A 82 -14.42 -1.15 -0.39
N ILE A 83 -14.00 -1.38 -1.64
CA ILE A 83 -12.64 -1.82 -1.97
C ILE A 83 -11.61 -0.77 -1.54
N LEU A 84 -11.84 0.50 -1.89
CA LEU A 84 -10.93 1.59 -1.54
C LEU A 84 -10.92 1.89 -0.04
N GLY A 85 -12.09 1.82 0.62
CA GLY A 85 -12.22 2.00 2.06
C GLY A 85 -11.48 0.92 2.84
N LEU A 86 -11.68 -0.36 2.47
CA LEU A 86 -10.93 -1.47 3.06
C LEU A 86 -9.44 -1.33 2.79
N PHE A 87 -9.05 -0.97 1.57
CA PHE A 87 -7.65 -0.71 1.23
C PHE A 87 -7.02 0.42 2.05
N ALA A 88 -7.77 1.44 2.45
CA ALA A 88 -7.25 2.51 3.30
C ALA A 88 -7.00 2.06 4.76
N ILE A 89 -7.78 1.09 5.25
CA ILE A 89 -7.75 0.61 6.63
C ILE A 89 -6.74 -0.52 6.81
N TYR A 90 -6.77 -1.52 5.92
CA TYR A 90 -6.05 -2.79 6.06
C TYR A 90 -4.53 -2.62 6.19
N PRO A 91 -3.85 -1.92 5.27
CA PRO A 91 -2.41 -1.74 5.33
C PRO A 91 -2.02 -0.86 6.52
N ARG A 92 -2.81 0.16 6.88
CA ARG A 92 -2.45 1.15 7.92
C ARG A 92 -2.55 0.59 9.34
N GLY A 93 -3.71 0.04 9.70
CA GLY A 93 -3.95 -0.39 11.09
C GLY A 93 -3.05 -1.54 11.52
N LEU A 94 -2.78 -2.46 10.61
CA LEU A 94 -2.07 -3.71 10.93
C LEU A 94 -0.54 -3.62 10.75
N ARG A 95 -0.01 -2.72 9.88
CA ARG A 95 1.45 -2.45 9.78
C ARG A 95 2.00 -1.98 11.09
N VAL A 96 1.37 -0.95 11.64
CA VAL A 96 1.89 -0.21 12.78
C VAL A 96 1.95 -1.13 14.00
N ILE A 97 0.87 -1.86 14.28
CA ILE A 97 0.76 -2.67 15.50
C ILE A 97 1.74 -3.86 15.50
N GLN A 98 1.78 -4.67 14.44
CA GLN A 98 2.58 -5.90 14.44
C GLN A 98 4.08 -5.60 14.36
N TYR A 99 4.48 -4.60 13.56
CA TYR A 99 5.89 -4.19 13.49
C TYR A 99 6.37 -3.51 14.78
N HIS A 100 5.54 -2.68 15.44
CA HIS A 100 5.92 -2.12 16.74
C HIS A 100 6.10 -3.20 17.80
N LYS A 101 5.20 -4.19 17.84
CA LYS A 101 5.33 -5.31 18.79
C LYS A 101 6.62 -6.10 18.54
N TYR A 102 6.93 -6.39 17.28
CA TYR A 102 8.20 -7.02 16.91
C TYR A 102 9.42 -6.16 17.32
N GLN A 103 9.43 -4.86 17.01
CA GLN A 103 10.51 -3.94 17.37
C GLN A 103 10.75 -3.89 18.87
N ALA A 104 9.68 -3.82 19.67
CA ALA A 104 9.76 -3.80 21.12
C ALA A 104 10.34 -5.11 21.71
N ILE A 105 9.91 -6.26 21.19
CA ILE A 105 10.42 -7.57 21.63
C ILE A 105 11.87 -7.77 21.20
N ASN A 106 12.21 -7.39 19.97
CA ASN A 106 13.56 -7.50 19.43
C ASN A 106 14.55 -6.60 20.20
N ALA A 107 14.15 -5.36 20.54
CA ALA A 107 14.95 -4.47 21.37
C ALA A 107 15.26 -5.07 22.75
N LYS A 108 14.25 -5.68 23.41
CA LYS A 108 14.44 -6.37 24.70
C LYS A 108 15.39 -7.55 24.57
N LEU A 109 15.26 -8.35 23.51
CA LEU A 109 16.14 -9.49 23.26
C LEU A 109 17.60 -9.06 23.06
N LEU A 110 17.84 -8.02 22.26
CA LEU A 110 19.18 -7.48 22.03
C LEU A 110 19.82 -6.93 23.31
N LEU A 111 19.04 -6.36 24.23
CA LEU A 111 19.55 -5.94 25.54
C LEU A 111 20.00 -7.15 26.38
N THR A 112 19.23 -8.23 26.39
CA THR A 112 19.58 -9.45 27.14
C THR A 112 20.79 -10.18 26.55
N LEU A 113 20.97 -10.15 25.23
CA LEU A 113 22.09 -10.81 24.54
C LEU A 113 23.40 -9.98 24.51
N ARG A 114 23.35 -8.71 24.94
CA ARG A 114 24.53 -7.82 25.03
C ARG A 114 25.30 -7.96 26.35
N ILE A 115 24.88 -8.88 27.22
CA ILE A 115 25.57 -9.31 28.43
C ILE A 115 26.44 -10.50 28.08
#